data_AF-A0A367M031-F1
#
_entry.id   AF-A0A367M031-F1
#
_cell.length_a   1.000
_cell.length_b   1.000
_cell.length_c   1.000
_cell.angle_alpha   90.00
_cell.angle_beta   90.00
_cell.angle_gamma   90.00
#
_symmetry.space_group_name_H-M   'P 1'
#
loop_
_entity.id
_entity.type
_entity.pdbx_description
1 polymer ?
#
loop_
_entity_poly.entity_id
_entity_poly.type
_entity_poly.pdbx_seq_one_letter_code
_entity_poly.pdbx_strand_id
1 'polypeptide(L)'
;SKIKRRHGDFNPDEGKAYTARPVIELQVCMGKAIRPIEVNLTDRSAFQYPLLIGSEALKKFDALVDPSLKYSAGKPGCKPDAKPAE
;
A
#
# COMPACT_ATOMS: atom_id res chain seq x y z
N SER A 1 -5.91 -19.26 -0.06
CA SER A 1 -4.69 -19.48 -0.85
C SER A 1 -3.49 -19.42 0.08
N LYS A 2 -2.55 -20.39 0.03
CA LYS A 2 -1.42 -20.53 0.95
C LYS A 2 -0.12 -20.18 0.21
N ILE A 3 0.53 -19.07 0.58
CA ILE A 3 1.75 -18.57 -0.07
C ILE A 3 2.95 -18.84 0.85
N LYS A 4 4.00 -19.48 0.31
CA LYS A 4 5.25 -19.81 1.00
C LYS A 4 6.00 -18.53 1.42
N ARG A 5 6.51 -18.49 2.66
CA ARG A 5 7.28 -17.33 3.21
C ARG A 5 8.57 -17.08 2.41
N ARG A 6 8.97 -15.81 2.32
CA ARG A 6 10.28 -15.40 1.76
C ARG A 6 11.35 -15.47 2.86
N HIS A 7 12.60 -15.66 2.47
CA HIS A 7 13.72 -15.97 3.38
C HIS A 7 13.95 -14.93 4.50
N GLY A 8 13.59 -13.65 4.26
CA GLY A 8 13.74 -12.58 5.25
C GLY A 8 12.70 -12.55 6.38
N ASP A 9 11.57 -13.26 6.24
CA ASP A 9 10.49 -13.35 7.25
C ASP A 9 10.58 -14.66 8.07
N PHE A 10 11.73 -15.34 8.05
CA PHE A 10 11.93 -16.62 8.70
C PHE A 10 12.41 -16.41 10.14
N ASN A 11 11.46 -16.42 11.09
CA ASN A 11 11.77 -16.56 12.50
C ASN A 11 11.62 -18.05 12.91
N PRO A 12 12.71 -18.77 13.23
CA PRO A 12 12.66 -20.21 13.51
C PRO A 12 11.85 -20.58 14.76
N ASP A 13 11.60 -19.64 15.66
CA ASP A 13 10.82 -19.85 16.89
C ASP A 13 9.30 -19.72 16.70
N GLU A 14 8.84 -19.16 15.58
CA GLU A 14 7.42 -19.06 15.27
C GLU A 14 6.96 -20.29 14.48
N GLY A 15 6.52 -21.34 15.19
CA GLY A 15 6.06 -22.63 14.65
C GLY A 15 4.88 -22.62 13.65
N LYS A 16 4.54 -21.50 13.02
CA LYS A 16 3.54 -21.41 11.95
C LYS A 16 4.17 -20.80 10.70
N ALA A 17 4.34 -21.60 9.64
CA ALA A 17 4.88 -21.19 8.34
C ALA A 17 3.98 -20.22 7.52
N TYR A 18 3.04 -19.51 8.16
CA TYR A 18 2.06 -18.63 7.53
C TYR A 18 2.11 -17.26 8.19
N THR A 19 2.32 -16.19 7.42
CA THR A 19 2.07 -14.82 7.89
C THR A 19 0.66 -14.45 7.44
N ALA A 20 -0.22 -14.12 8.39
CA ALA A 20 -1.47 -13.46 8.03
C ALA A 20 -1.12 -12.09 7.44
N ARG A 21 -1.75 -11.73 6.33
CA ARG A 21 -1.63 -10.41 5.71
C ARG A 21 -2.99 -9.73 5.80
N PRO A 22 -3.25 -8.95 6.85
CA PRO A 22 -4.49 -8.21 6.97
C PRO A 22 -4.67 -7.30 5.75
N VAL A 23 -5.89 -7.26 5.23
CA VAL A 23 -6.30 -6.28 4.23
C VAL A 23 -7.10 -5.22 4.97
N ILE A 24 -6.72 -3.97 4.80
CA ILE A 24 -7.46 -2.83 5.34
C ILE A 24 -7.89 -1.90 4.22
N GLU A 25 -8.95 -1.14 4.44
CA GLU A 25 -9.26 0.02 3.61
C GLU A 25 -8.48 1.22 4.15
N LEU A 26 -7.71 1.88 3.29
CA LEU A 26 -6.93 3.07 3.63
C LEU A 26 -7.26 4.21 2.67
N GLN A 27 -7.58 5.39 3.20
CA GLN A 27 -7.67 6.59 2.41
C GLN A 27 -6.27 7.08 2.03
N VAL A 28 -5.97 7.09 0.73
CA VAL A 28 -4.68 7.54 0.22
C VAL A 28 -4.87 8.81 -0.60
N CYS A 29 -4.09 9.84 -0.26
CA CYS A 29 -4.02 11.09 -1.01
C CYS A 29 -2.85 11.06 -2.00
N MET A 30 -3.14 11.26 -3.29
CA MET A 30 -2.15 11.36 -4.36
C MET A 30 -2.47 12.55 -5.26
N GLY A 31 -1.53 13.51 -5.35
CA GLY A 31 -1.79 14.78 -6.02
C GLY A 31 -2.98 15.50 -5.37
N LYS A 32 -4.10 15.62 -6.08
CA LYS A 32 -5.35 16.24 -5.58
C LYS A 32 -6.47 15.23 -5.28
N ALA A 33 -6.24 13.95 -5.53
CA ALA A 33 -7.25 12.91 -5.39
C ALA A 33 -7.07 12.13 -4.09
N ILE A 34 -8.18 11.93 -3.36
CA ILE A 34 -8.26 11.01 -2.23
C ILE A 34 -9.14 9.82 -2.62
N ARG A 35 -8.61 8.60 -2.46
CA ARG A 35 -9.35 7.37 -2.78
C ARG A 35 -9.17 6.33 -1.67
N PRO A 36 -10.25 5.64 -1.26
CA PRO A 36 -10.14 4.45 -0.44
C PRO A 36 -9.57 3.29 -1.28
N ILE A 37 -8.42 2.77 -0.88
CA ILE A 37 -7.79 1.62 -1.52
C ILE A 37 -7.61 0.48 -0.53
N GLU A 38 -7.68 -0.75 -1.03
CA GLU A 38 -7.36 -1.93 -0.24
C GLU A 38 -5.84 -2.09 -0.15
N VAL A 39 -5.34 -2.17 1.08
CA VAL A 39 -3.90 -2.28 1.35
C VAL A 39 -3.63 -3.55 2.14
N ASN A 40 -2.70 -4.35 1.62
CA ASN A 40 -2.13 -5.47 2.36
C ASN A 40 -1.09 -4.96 3.35
N LEU A 41 -1.31 -5.19 4.64
CA LEU A 41 -0.31 -4.93 5.66
C LEU A 41 0.75 -6.03 5.63
N THR A 42 2.00 -5.61 5.47
CA THR A 42 3.18 -6.47 5.46
C THR A 42 4.36 -5.62 5.90
N ASP A 43 5.25 -6.17 6.73
CA ASP A 43 6.52 -5.51 7.04
C ASP A 43 7.35 -5.36 5.76
N ARG A 44 7.73 -4.12 5.44
CA ARG A 44 8.55 -3.76 4.28
C ARG A 44 9.70 -2.84 4.67
N SER A 45 10.10 -2.83 5.94
CA SER A 45 11.22 -2.04 6.47
C SER A 45 12.54 -2.27 5.70
N ALA A 46 12.74 -3.48 5.16
CA ALA A 46 13.91 -3.83 4.34
C ALA A 46 13.84 -3.38 2.86
N PHE A 47 12.76 -2.71 2.43
CA PHE A 47 12.56 -2.28 1.04
C PHE A 47 12.63 -0.77 0.90
N GLN A 48 13.12 -0.29 -0.25
CA GLN A 48 13.22 1.14 -0.55
C GLN A 48 11.85 1.84 -0.62
N TYR A 49 10.80 1.12 -1.03
CA TYR A 49 9.45 1.66 -1.15
C TYR A 49 8.50 0.98 -0.15
N PRO A 50 8.00 1.71 0.87
CA PRO A 50 7.18 1.13 1.91
C PRO A 50 5.77 0.73 1.42
N LEU A 51 5.25 1.43 0.41
CA LEU A 51 3.96 1.16 -0.22
C LEU A 51 4.17 0.77 -1.69
N LEU A 52 3.53 -0.32 -2.11
CA LEU A 52 3.44 -0.69 -3.53
C LEU A 52 1.98 -0.56 -3.96
N ILE A 53 1.75 0.21 -5.03
CA ILE A 53 0.42 0.46 -5.59
C ILE A 53 0.25 -0.46 -6.80
N GLY A 54 -0.69 -1.40 -6.70
CA GLY A 54 -1.02 -2.31 -7.79
C GLY A 54 -2.01 -1.70 -8.78
N SER A 55 -2.32 -2.46 -9.85
CA SER A 55 -3.26 -2.05 -10.91
C SER A 55 -4.65 -1.68 -10.38
N GLU A 56 -5.18 -2.42 -9.42
CA GLU A 56 -6.51 -2.15 -8.85
C GLU A 56 -6.57 -0.79 -8.15
N ALA A 57 -5.53 -0.41 -7.42
CA ALA A 57 -5.44 0.91 -6.83
C ALA A 57 -5.26 2.00 -7.90
N LEU A 58 -4.41 1.78 -8.91
CA LEU A 58 -4.20 2.73 -10.01
C LEU A 58 -5.49 3.04 -10.78
N LYS A 59 -6.33 2.02 -11.03
CA LYS A 59 -7.67 2.20 -11.65
C LYS A 59 -8.57 3.12 -10.81
N LYS A 60 -8.58 2.97 -9.48
CA LYS A 60 -9.37 3.85 -8.58
C LYS A 60 -8.91 5.32 -8.65
N PHE A 61 -7.63 5.55 -8.93
CA PHE A 61 -7.07 6.89 -9.13
C PHE A 61 -7.20 7.42 -10.56
N ASP A 62 -7.70 6.62 -11.51
CA ASP A 62 -7.68 6.95 -12.95
C ASP A 62 -6.28 7.37 -13.42
N ALA A 63 -5.26 6.64 -12.95
CA ALA A 63 -3.86 7.02 -13.09
C ALA A 63 -3.20 6.34 -14.30
N LEU A 64 -2.35 7.11 -14.99
CA LEU A 64 -1.40 6.60 -15.99
C LEU A 64 0.02 6.61 -15.40
N VAL A 65 0.78 5.55 -15.66
CA VAL A 65 2.17 5.43 -15.20
C VAL A 65 3.12 5.65 -16.37
N ASP A 66 3.94 6.71 -16.27
CA ASP A 66 5.09 6.93 -17.13
C ASP A 66 6.38 6.58 -16.36
N PRO A 67 7.11 5.51 -16.74
CA PRO A 67 8.31 5.07 -16.03
C PRO A 67 9.50 6.02 -16.17
N SER A 68 9.46 6.97 -17.10
CA SER A 68 10.51 7.99 -17.26
C SER A 68 10.42 9.11 -16.22
N LEU A 69 9.27 9.25 -15.56
CA LEU A 69 8.99 10.31 -14.61
C LEU A 69 9.06 9.81 -13.16
N LYS A 70 9.50 10.70 -12.25
CA LYS A 70 9.46 10.48 -10.80
C LYS A 70 8.79 11.68 -10.14
N TYR A 71 7.97 11.42 -9.12
CA TYR A 71 7.25 12.46 -8.37
C TYR A 71 6.34 13.36 -9.23
N SER A 72 5.79 12.84 -10.32
CA SER A 72 4.95 13.58 -11.28
C SER A 72 3.66 14.13 -10.68
N ALA A 73 3.09 13.46 -9.67
CA ALA A 73 1.90 13.92 -8.95
C ALA A 73 2.17 15.09 -7.98
N GLY A 74 3.44 15.47 -7.77
CA GLY A 74 3.84 16.53 -6.86
C GLY A 74 3.58 16.19 -5.39
N LYS A 75 3.44 17.23 -4.57
CA LYS A 75 3.11 17.08 -3.15
C LYS A 75 1.60 16.78 -3.00
N PRO A 76 1.20 15.88 -2.08
CA PRO A 76 -0.20 15.65 -1.77
C PRO A 76 -0.89 16.96 -1.34
N GLY A 77 -1.98 17.31 -2.00
CA GLY A 77 -2.75 18.54 -1.81
C GLY A 77 -4.23 18.28 -1.55
N CYS A 78 -4.59 17.06 -1.12
CA CYS A 78 -5.95 16.77 -0.68
C CYS A 78 -6.28 17.58 0.57
N LYS A 79 -7.50 18.07 0.66
CA LYS A 79 -8.03 18.59 1.92
C LYS A 79 -8.31 17.38 2.81
N PRO A 80 -7.84 17.31 4.05
CA PRO A 80 -8.32 16.29 4.96
C PRO A 80 -9.82 16.52 5.13
N ASP A 81 -10.64 15.56 4.68
CA ASP A 81 -12.05 15.57 5.00
C ASP A 81 -12.16 15.44 6.52
N ALA A 82 -12.51 16.54 7.16
CA ALA A 82 -12.77 16.60 8.60
C ALA A 82 -14.08 15.86 8.89
N LYS A 83 -14.02 14.53 8.92
CA LYS A 83 -14.99 13.72 9.65
C LYS A 83 -14.23 12.78 10.58
N PRO A 84 -14.26 13.04 11.90
CA PRO A 84 -13.91 12.02 12.87
C PRO A 84 -14.80 10.81 12.59
N ALA A 85 -14.20 9.63 12.54
CA ALA A 85 -14.95 8.40 12.70
C ALA A 85 -15.56 8.42 14.10
N GLU A 86 -16.89 8.48 14.18
CA GLU A 86 -17.67 8.23 15.38
C GLU A 86 -17.68 6.74 15.69
#